data_AF-G7H0B7-F1
#
_entry.id   AF-G7H0B7-F1
#
_cell.length_a   1.000
_cell.length_b   1.000
_cell.length_c   1.000
_cell.angle_alpha   90.00
_cell.angle_beta   90.00
_cell.angle_gamma   90.00
#
_symmetry.space_group_name_H-M   'P 1'
#
loop_
_entity.id
_entity.type
_entity.pdbx_description
1 polymer ?
#
loop_
_entity_poly.entity_id
_entity_poly.type
_entity_poly.pdbx_seq_one_letter_code
_entity_poly.pdbx_strand_id
1 'polypeptide(L)' 'MVSATVAYLASDECSVAGEIILTQGGLMQRLALAMNEGYTNPECTPEDIQAHLNEILDDSTAKPLGGIGTDDETSLLDIV' A
#
# COMPACT_ATOMS: atom_id res chain seq x y z
N MET A 1 -11.74 16.98 -14.33
CA MET A 1 -10.63 16.97 -15.29
C MET A 1 -9.87 15.66 -15.11
N VAL A 2 -10.16 14.65 -15.93
CA VAL A 2 -9.57 13.29 -15.85
C VAL A 2 -8.49 13.08 -16.92
N SER A 3 -8.61 13.81 -18.04
CA SER A 3 -7.76 13.69 -19.21
C SER A 3 -6.27 14.00 -18.94
N ALA A 4 -5.96 14.88 -18.00
CA ALA A 4 -4.58 15.19 -17.64
C ALA A 4 -3.87 14.02 -16.93
N THR A 5 -4.54 13.36 -15.99
CA THR A 5 -4.03 12.13 -15.34
C THR A 5 -3.77 11.05 -16.38
N VAL A 6 -4.70 10.89 -17.32
CA VAL A 6 -4.58 9.92 -18.41
C VAL A 6 -3.43 10.31 -19.34
N ALA A 7 -3.22 11.59 -19.63
CA ALA A 7 -2.11 12.04 -20.47
C ALA A 7 -0.74 11.80 -19.81
N TYR A 8 -0.59 12.09 -18.51
CA TYR A 8 0.64 11.82 -17.78
C TYR A 8 0.93 10.32 -17.67
N LEU A 9 -0.09 9.52 -17.30
CA LEU A 9 0.02 8.06 -17.27
C LEU A 9 0.29 7.46 -18.66
N ALA A 10 0.03 8.20 -19.75
CA ALA A 10 0.31 7.81 -21.13
C ALA A 10 1.62 8.40 -21.69
N SER A 11 2.44 9.05 -20.87
CA SER A 11 3.69 9.67 -21.29
C SER A 11 4.90 8.79 -21.01
N ASP A 12 5.95 8.95 -21.81
CA ASP A 12 7.24 8.28 -21.61
C ASP A 12 7.96 8.70 -20.31
N GLU A 13 7.45 9.74 -19.64
CA GLU A 13 8.00 10.28 -18.38
C GLU A 13 7.35 9.67 -17.13
N CYS A 14 6.37 8.77 -17.27
CA CYS A 14 5.63 8.22 -16.12
C CYS A 14 6.49 7.31 -15.24
N SER A 15 6.75 7.71 -13.99
CA SER A 15 7.46 6.93 -12.97
C SER A 15 6.55 6.13 -12.03
N VAL A 16 5.24 6.26 -12.19
CA VAL A 16 4.23 5.64 -11.33
C VAL A 16 3.93 4.24 -11.85
N ALA A 17 3.92 3.27 -10.95
CA ALA A 17 3.77 1.87 -11.30
C ALA A 17 3.12 1.13 -10.12
N GLY A 18 1.90 0.63 -10.33
CA GLY A 18 1.19 -0.21 -9.34
C GLY A 18 0.12 0.51 -8.52
N GLU A 19 -0.08 1.79 -8.74
CA GLU A 19 -1.09 2.60 -8.06
C GLU A 19 -2.44 2.61 -8.76
N ILE A 20 -3.53 2.38 -8.02
CA ILE A 20 -4.87 2.63 -8.55
C ILE A 20 -5.18 4.11 -8.44
N ILE A 21 -5.21 4.89 -9.53
CA ILE A 21 -5.45 6.34 -9.40
C ILE A 21 -6.92 6.73 -9.63
N LEU A 22 -7.70 6.79 -8.56
CA LEU A 22 -9.05 7.36 -8.51
C LEU A 22 -9.05 8.83 -8.91
N THR A 23 -9.66 9.17 -10.04
CA THR A 23 -9.63 10.53 -10.59
C THR A 23 -11.02 11.13 -10.78
N GLN A 24 -11.33 12.30 -10.19
CA GLN A 24 -12.68 12.92 -10.28
C GLN A 24 -12.66 14.45 -10.08
N GLY A 25 -13.34 15.24 -10.90
CA GLY A 25 -13.47 16.69 -10.61
C GLY A 25 -12.15 17.49 -10.61
N GLY A 26 -11.04 16.88 -11.06
CA GLY A 26 -9.68 17.41 -10.91
C GLY A 26 -8.84 16.72 -9.81
N LEU A 27 -9.40 15.73 -9.11
CA LEU A 27 -8.76 14.85 -8.12
C LEU A 27 -8.10 13.63 -8.79
N MET A 28 -7.04 13.07 -8.19
CA MET A 28 -6.30 11.82 -8.53
C MET A 28 -5.84 11.13 -7.23
N GLN A 29 -6.13 9.85 -6.96
CA GLN A 29 -5.79 9.18 -5.68
C GLN A 29 -5.36 7.72 -5.84
N ARG A 30 -4.25 7.28 -5.23
CA ARG A 30 -3.90 5.84 -5.09
C ARG A 30 -4.92 5.14 -4.18
N LEU A 31 -5.69 4.21 -4.69
CA LEU A 31 -6.49 3.26 -3.91
C LEU A 31 -5.63 2.03 -3.64
N ALA A 32 -5.49 1.68 -2.37
CA ALA A 32 -4.77 0.51 -1.89
C ALA A 32 -5.39 0.06 -0.59
N LEU A 33 -5.44 -1.25 -0.37
CA LEU A 33 -5.83 -1.85 0.90
C LEU A 33 -4.85 -3.00 1.07
N ALA A 34 -3.82 -2.89 1.91
CA ALA A 34 -2.86 -3.97 2.17
C ALA A 34 -1.93 -3.76 3.39
N MET A 35 -1.40 -4.85 3.94
CA MET A 35 -0.38 -4.95 4.99
C MET A 35 0.66 -6.01 4.66
N ASN A 36 1.93 -5.68 4.79
CA ASN A 36 3.03 -6.58 4.49
C ASN A 36 3.37 -7.51 5.68
N GLU A 37 4.19 -8.55 5.47
CA GLU A 37 4.60 -9.51 6.52
C GLU A 37 5.24 -8.80 7.71
N GLY A 38 5.95 -7.70 7.42
CA GLY A 38 6.52 -6.82 8.40
C GLY A 38 7.67 -7.48 9.16
N TYR A 39 8.07 -6.84 10.23
CA TYR A 39 9.19 -7.25 11.06
C TYR A 39 8.72 -7.36 12.51
N THR A 40 9.05 -8.47 13.19
CA THR A 40 8.59 -8.75 14.56
C THR A 40 9.77 -8.87 15.51
N ASN A 41 9.84 -7.97 16.50
CA ASN A 41 10.73 -8.09 17.65
C ASN A 41 10.02 -7.60 18.93
N PRO A 42 9.80 -8.45 19.95
CA PRO A 42 9.13 -8.04 21.20
C PRO A 42 9.91 -7.02 22.04
N GLU A 43 11.24 -7.03 21.94
CA GLU A 43 12.14 -6.09 22.64
C GLU A 43 12.68 -5.02 21.68
N CYS A 44 11.91 -4.71 20.64
CA CYS A 44 12.28 -3.80 19.56
C CYS A 44 12.82 -2.47 20.09
N THR A 45 14.00 -2.09 19.62
CA THR A 45 14.57 -0.75 19.84
C THR A 45 14.50 0.08 18.56
N PRO A 46 14.65 1.40 18.63
CA PRO A 46 14.64 2.24 17.43
C PRO A 46 15.74 1.89 16.41
N GLU A 47 16.92 1.51 16.90
CA GLU A 47 18.05 1.09 16.07
C GLU A 47 17.73 -0.18 15.29
N ASP A 48 16.90 -1.03 15.86
CA ASP A 48 16.45 -2.27 15.25
C ASP A 48 15.48 -2.02 14.10
N ILE A 49 14.52 -1.11 14.25
CA ILE A 49 13.63 -0.67 13.17
C ILE A 49 14.44 -0.10 12.01
N GLN A 50 15.45 0.73 12.30
CA GLN A 50 16.30 1.33 11.26
C GLN A 50 17.09 0.27 10.48
N ALA A 51 17.59 -0.74 11.18
CA ALA A 51 18.31 -1.85 10.56
C ALA A 51 17.42 -2.68 9.62
N HIS A 52 16.11 -2.75 9.89
CA HIS A 52 15.15 -3.57 9.15
C HIS A 52 14.16 -2.74 8.30
N LEU A 53 14.46 -1.46 8.07
CA LEU A 53 13.51 -0.55 7.41
C LEU A 53 13.12 -1.00 6.00
N ASN A 54 14.06 -1.55 5.22
CA ASN A 54 13.74 -2.06 3.87
C ASN A 54 12.84 -3.29 3.90
N GLU A 55 12.88 -4.10 4.96
CA GLU A 55 12.01 -5.26 5.17
C GLU A 55 10.63 -4.83 5.65
N ILE A 56 10.58 -3.85 6.56
CA ILE A 56 9.33 -3.24 7.05
C ILE A 56 8.59 -2.52 5.93
N LEU A 57 9.30 -1.83 5.05
CA LEU A 57 8.71 -1.11 3.91
C LEU A 57 8.65 -1.95 2.65
N ASP A 58 9.06 -3.22 2.73
CA ASP A 58 8.96 -4.14 1.62
C ASP A 58 7.48 -4.40 1.33
N ASP A 59 6.93 -3.59 0.43
CA ASP A 59 5.58 -3.79 -0.05
C ASP A 59 5.47 -5.08 -0.89
N SER A 60 6.59 -5.78 -1.15
CA SER A 60 6.60 -7.11 -1.77
C SER A 60 5.82 -8.16 -0.97
N THR A 61 5.61 -7.95 0.33
CA THR A 61 4.84 -8.88 1.18
C THR A 61 3.42 -8.39 1.53
N ALA A 62 2.97 -7.27 0.96
CA ALA A 62 1.69 -6.62 1.25
C ALA A 62 0.45 -7.46 0.85
N LYS A 63 -0.36 -7.86 1.84
CA LYS A 63 -1.63 -8.60 1.72
C LYS A 63 -2.83 -7.69 1.93
N PRO A 64 -3.88 -7.76 1.11
CA PRO A 64 -5.04 -6.91 1.27
C PRO A 64 -5.68 -6.96 2.65
N LEU A 65 -6.23 -5.82 3.07
CA LEU A 65 -7.05 -5.81 4.26
C LEU A 65 -8.39 -6.48 3.91
N GLY A 66 -8.72 -7.57 4.62
CA GLY A 66 -9.93 -8.35 4.41
C GLY A 66 -11.20 -7.54 4.67
N GLY A 67 -12.26 -7.84 3.90
CA GLY A 67 -13.61 -7.35 4.15
C GLY A 67 -14.34 -8.19 5.20
N ILE A 68 -15.36 -7.61 5.84
CA ILE A 68 -16.17 -8.33 6.85
C ILE A 68 -16.81 -9.59 6.22
N GLY A 69 -16.49 -10.78 6.74
CA GLY A 69 -17.14 -12.05 6.40
C GLY A 69 -16.41 -12.95 5.38
N THR A 70 -15.12 -12.73 5.14
CA THR A 70 -14.28 -13.63 4.30
C THR A 70 -13.38 -14.49 5.17
N ASP A 71 -13.44 -15.82 5.01
CA ASP A 71 -12.80 -16.78 5.92
C ASP A 71 -11.24 -16.84 5.83
N ASP A 72 -10.60 -16.17 4.86
CA ASP A 72 -9.17 -16.37 4.54
C ASP A 72 -8.32 -15.06 4.44
N GLU A 73 -8.82 -13.91 4.91
CA GLU A 73 -8.06 -12.65 4.90
C GLU A 73 -7.85 -12.13 6.33
N THR A 74 -6.80 -11.34 6.58
CA THR A 74 -6.72 -10.57 7.83
C THR A 74 -7.91 -9.64 7.89
N SER A 75 -8.95 -10.03 8.63
CA SER A 75 -10.10 -9.18 8.85
C SER A 75 -9.60 -7.92 9.55
N LEU A 76 -10.12 -6.76 9.16
CA LEU A 76 -9.88 -5.53 9.91
C LEU A 76 -10.29 -5.64 11.39
N LEU A 77 -11.12 -6.64 11.73
CA LEU A 77 -11.56 -6.93 13.09
C LEU A 77 -10.63 -7.88 13.86
N ASP A 78 -9.69 -8.57 13.21
CA ASP A 78 -8.75 -9.50 13.87
C ASP A 78 -7.49 -8.80 14.39
N ILE A 79 -7.33 -7.51 14.06
CA ILE A 79 -6.20 -6.66 14.45
C ILE A 79 -6.46 -5.96 15.82
N VAL A 80 -7.69 -6.07 16.37
CA VAL A 80 -8.14 -5.43 17.63
C VAL A 80 -8.53 -6.42 18.72
#